data_AF-X1VUC4-F1
#
_entry.id   AF-X1VUC4-F1
#
_cell.length_a   1.000
_cell.length_b   1.000
_cell.length_c   1.000
_cell.angle_alpha   90.00
_cell.angle_beta   90.00
_cell.angle_gamma   90.00
#
_symmetry.space_group_name_H-M   'P 1'
#
loop_
_entity.id
_entity.type
_entity.pdbx_description
1 polymer ?
#
loop_
_entity_poly.entity_id
_entity_poly.type
_entity_poly.pdbx_seq_one_letter_code
_entity_poly.pdbx_strand_id
1 'polypeptide(L)' 'MVALPDEKAFFVGDYGRRISKNSIYDAVVKWSTRFGLHNPKSDRLEDHFSHHNLRHCFTTYL' A
#
# COMPACT_ATOMS: atom_id res chain seq x y z
N MET A 1 4.37 9.59 14.01
CA MET A 1 5.48 8.64 13.82
C MET A 1 6.77 9.43 13.77
N VAL A 2 7.77 9.03 14.55
CA VAL A 2 9.11 9.66 14.53
C VAL A 2 10.10 8.55 14.17
N ALA A 3 11.00 8.83 13.24
CA ALA A 3 12.05 7.89 12.86
C ALA A 3 13.01 7.65 14.04
N LEU A 4 13.57 6.44 14.15
CA LEU A 4 14.62 6.17 15.13
C LEU A 4 15.88 7.00 14.81
N PRO A 5 16.71 7.35 15.81
CA PRO A 5 17.84 8.29 15.64
C PRO A 5 18.82 7.94 14.50
N ASP A 6 18.93 6.65 14.17
CA ASP A 6 19.81 6.04 13.18
C ASP A 6 19.11 5.70 11.84
N GLU A 7 17.79 5.93 11.73
CA GLU A 7 17.02 5.61 10.53
C GLU A 7 17.09 6.75 9.49
N LYS A 8 17.50 6.41 8.27
CA LYS A 8 17.64 7.35 7.13
C LYS A 8 16.48 7.28 6.15
N ALA A 9 15.54 6.35 6.33
CA ALA A 9 14.39 6.22 5.45
C ALA A 9 13.44 7.43 5.57
N PHE A 10 13.00 7.95 4.42
CA PHE A 10 12.00 9.03 4.40
C PHE A 10 10.62 8.56 4.88
N PHE A 11 10.24 7.33 4.52
CA PHE A 11 9.01 6.69 4.98
C PHE A 11 9.32 5.63 6.05
N VAL A 12 8.77 5.85 7.24
CA VAL A 12 8.91 4.94 8.39
C VAL A 12 7.56 4.40 8.82
N GLY A 13 7.54 3.15 9.30
CA GLY A 13 6.37 2.53 9.90
C GLY A 13 6.22 2.86 11.39
N ASP A 14 5.26 2.22 12.07
CA ASP A 14 4.95 2.45 13.49
C ASP A 14 6.15 2.24 14.44
N TYR A 15 7.09 1.36 14.06
CA TYR A 15 8.29 1.08 14.85
C TYR A 15 9.45 2.06 14.60
N GLY A 16 9.23 3.16 13.87
CA GLY A 16 10.26 4.16 13.56
C GLY A 16 11.37 3.67 12.64
N ARG A 17 11.17 2.53 11.97
CA ARG A 17 12.06 1.92 10.98
C ARG A 17 11.48 2.04 9.58
N ARG A 18 12.32 1.87 8.56
CA ARG A 18 11.90 1.81 7.14
C ARG A 18 10.66 0.95 6.95
N ILE A 19 9.67 1.49 6.26
CA ILE A 19 8.46 0.74 5.91
C ILE A 19 8.79 -0.42 4.95
N SER A 20 8.18 -1.58 5.19
CA SER A 20 8.35 -2.76 4.33
C SER A 20 7.36 -2.74 3.16
N LYS A 21 7.67 -3.51 2.10
CA LYS A 21 6.73 -3.72 0.98
C LYS A 21 5.38 -4.27 1.46
N ASN A 22 5.40 -5.23 2.39
CA ASN A 22 4.18 -5.82 2.94
C ASN A 22 3.36 -4.78 3.70
N SER A 23 4.00 -3.93 4.49
CA SER A 23 3.32 -2.83 5.18
C SER A 23 2.65 -1.85 4.21
N ILE A 24 3.29 -1.56 3.06
CA ILE A 24 2.67 -0.75 1.99
C ILE A 24 1.49 -1.48 1.37
N TYR A 25 1.64 -2.77 1.07
CA TYR A 25 0.56 -3.61 0.54
C TYR A 25 -0.65 -3.60 1.47
N ASP A 26 -0.45 -3.88 2.76
CA ASP A 26 -1.50 -3.94 3.77
C ASP A 26 -2.20 -2.57 3.93
N ALA A 27 -1.43 -1.49 3.94
CA ALA A 27 -1.97 -0.14 4.00
C ALA A 27 -2.89 0.14 2.81
N VAL A 28 -2.44 -0.15 1.59
CA VAL A 28 -3.25 0.08 0.37
C VAL A 28 -4.48 -0.81 0.36
N VAL A 29 -4.34 -2.12 0.57
CA VAL A 29 -5.46 -3.08 0.56
C VAL A 29 -6.49 -2.74 1.62
N LYS A 30 -6.08 -2.34 2.83
CA LYS A 30 -7.01 -1.93 3.90
C LYS A 30 -7.92 -0.80 3.46
N TRP A 31 -7.35 0.25 2.86
CA TRP A 31 -8.13 1.40 2.40
C TRP A 31 -8.93 1.08 1.15
N SER A 32 -8.34 0.38 0.18
CA SER A 32 -9.05 -0.05 -1.03
C SER A 32 -10.25 -0.94 -0.71
N THR A 33 -10.15 -1.84 0.27
CA THR A 33 -11.28 -2.65 0.76
C THR A 33 -12.37 -1.75 1.34
N ARG A 34 -11.99 -0.76 2.16
CA ARG A 34 -12.94 0.17 2.76
C ARG A 34 -13.68 1.02 1.72
N PHE A 35 -13.03 1.37 0.62
CA PHE A 35 -13.63 2.11 -0.50
C PHE A 35 -14.38 1.21 -1.50
N GLY A 36 -14.39 -0.12 -1.31
CA GLY A 36 -15.02 -1.06 -2.23
C GLY A 36 -14.24 -1.33 -3.52
N LEU A 37 -12.96 -0.93 -3.58
CA LEU A 37 -12.06 -1.17 -4.70
C LEU A 37 -11.33 -2.51 -4.61
N HIS A 38 -11.29 -3.11 -3.42
CA HIS A 38 -10.64 -4.40 -3.19
C HIS A 38 -11.63 -5.39 -2.57
N ASN A 39 -11.80 -6.55 -3.20
CA ASN A 39 -12.59 -7.66 -2.69
C ASN A 39 -11.73 -8.95 -2.67
N PRO A 40 -11.21 -9.35 -1.48
CA PRO A 40 -10.33 -10.51 -1.38
C PRO A 40 -11.07 -11.85 -1.59
N LYS A 41 -12.42 -11.84 -1.58
CA LYS A 41 -13.24 -13.03 -1.79
C LYS A 41 -13.66 -13.21 -3.25
N SER A 42 -13.35 -12.27 -4.13
CA SER A 42 -13.69 -12.40 -5.55
C SER A 42 -12.71 -13.34 -6.25
N ASP A 43 -13.21 -14.19 -7.13
CA ASP A 43 -12.39 -15.00 -8.04
C ASP A 43 -11.76 -14.15 -9.16
N ARG A 44 -12.25 -12.93 -9.39
CA ARG A 44 -11.76 -12.05 -10.46
C ARG A 44 -10.56 -11.26 -9.99
N LEU A 45 -9.43 -11.43 -10.67
CA LEU A 45 -8.17 -10.70 -10.42
C LEU A 45 -8.33 -9.17 -10.41
N GLU A 46 -9.24 -8.63 -11.24
CA GLU A 46 -9.50 -7.19 -11.33
C GLU A 46 -10.08 -6.59 -10.03
N ASP A 47 -10.73 -7.42 -9.20
CA ASP A 47 -11.29 -7.00 -7.93
C ASP A 47 -10.24 -6.96 -6.80
N HIS A 48 -8.98 -7.34 -7.08
CA HIS A 48 -7.89 -7.35 -6.10
C HIS A 48 -7.01 -6.11 -6.21
N PHE A 49 -7.61 -4.93 -6.06
CA PHE A 49 -6.86 -3.68 -6.16
C PHE A 49 -5.75 -3.59 -5.09
N SER A 50 -4.53 -3.30 -5.51
CA SER A 50 -3.32 -3.26 -4.68
C SER A 50 -2.41 -2.08 -5.03
N HIS A 51 -1.28 -1.96 -4.32
CA HIS A 51 -0.26 -0.93 -4.59
C HIS A 51 0.29 -0.96 -6.04
N HIS A 52 0.21 -2.11 -6.74
CA HIS A 52 0.65 -2.19 -8.13
C HIS A 52 -0.37 -1.56 -9.09
N ASN A 53 -1.66 -1.65 -8.79
CA ASN A 53 -2.72 -1.01 -9.57
C ASN A 53 -2.58 0.51 -9.55
N LEU A 54 -2.16 1.11 -8.42
CA LEU A 54 -1.87 2.54 -8.34
C LEU A 54 -0.79 2.98 -9.32
N ARG A 55 0.27 2.17 -9.50
CA ARG A 55 1.30 2.43 -10.52
C ARG A 55 0.70 2.38 -11.92
N HIS A 56 -0.15 1.40 -12.21
CA HIS A 56 -0.82 1.32 -13.51
C HIS A 56 -1.70 2.54 -13.78
N CYS A 57 -2.55 2.93 -12.82
CA CYS A 57 -3.37 4.13 -12.93
C CYS A 57 -2.49 5.36 -13.23
N PHE A 58 -1.39 5.54 -12.49
CA PHE A 58 -0.46 6.64 -12.73
C PHE A 58 0.07 6.64 -14.17
N THR A 59 0.51 5.49 -14.69
CA THR A 59 1.03 5.39 -16.07
C THR A 59 -0.03 5.40 -17.17
N THR A 60 -1.30 5.15 -16.85
CA THR A 60 -2.40 5.16 -17.82
C THR A 60 -3.01 6.55 -17.94
N TYR A 61 -3.04 7.33 -16.86
CA TYR A 61 -3.69 8.64 -16.80
C TYR A 61 -2.73 9.84 -16.88
N LEU A 62 -1.40 9.63 -16.81
CA LEU A 62 -0.38 10.61 -17.19
C LEU A 62 0.17 10.31 -18.58
#